data_AF-A0A7S8MZB7-F1
#
_entry.id   AF-A0A7S8MZB7-F1
#
_cell.length_a   1.000
_cell.length_b   1.000
_cell.length_c   1.000
_cell.angle_alpha   90.00
_cell.angle_beta   90.00
_cell.angle_gamma   90.00
#
_symmetry.space_group_name_H-M   'P 1'
#
loop_
_entity.id
_entity.type
_entity.pdbx_description
1 polymer ?
#
loop_
_entity_poly.entity_id
_entity_poly.type
_entity_poly.pdbx_seq_one_letter_code
_entity_poly.pdbx_strand_id
1 'polypeptide(L)' 'MAACAICNGDKADAGAIVLHDLEERGLYIRPGATHAATLQRAIATPVMDLAGDLWLLVDAHTRTPYERES' A
#
# COMPACT_ATOMS: atom_id res chain seq x y z
N MET A 1 13.12 4.81 0.09
CA MET A 1 12.34 6.05 0.32
C MET A 1 11.17 5.67 1.21
N ALA A 2 11.13 6.19 2.43
CA ALA A 2 10.04 5.92 3.37
C ALA A 2 8.76 6.61 2.88
N ALA A 3 7.64 5.88 2.83
CA ALA A 3 6.32 6.43 2.52
C ALA A 3 5.93 7.45 3.63
N CYS A 4 6.30 8.72 3.44
CA CYS A 4 6.04 9.77 4.40
C CYS A 4 4.59 10.28 4.28
N ALA A 5 4.11 10.93 5.33
CA ALA A 5 2.76 11.50 5.39
C ALA A 5 2.43 12.41 4.19
N ILE A 6 3.43 13.03 3.56
CA ILE A 6 3.28 13.86 2.36
C ILE A 6 2.84 13.00 1.16
N CYS A 7 3.55 11.90 0.87
CA CYS A 7 3.19 11.01 -0.23
C CYS A 7 1.83 10.34 -0.05
N ASN A 8 1.39 10.10 1.20
CA ASN A 8 0.04 9.61 1.47
C ASN A 8 -1.02 10.73 1.39
N GLY A 9 -0.69 11.96 1.76
CA GLY A 9 -1.55 13.13 1.62
C GLY A 9 -1.87 13.42 0.15
N ASP A 10 -0.84 13.50 -0.70
CA ASP A 10 -1.01 13.74 -2.14
C ASP A 10 -1.85 12.65 -2.83
N LYS A 11 -1.74 11.41 -2.34
CA LYS A 11 -2.56 10.29 -2.83
C LYS A 11 -3.99 10.40 -2.34
N ALA A 12 -4.22 10.82 -1.10
CA ALA A 12 -5.56 11.00 -0.54
C ALA A 12 -6.37 12.09 -1.27
N ASP A 13 -5.68 13.10 -1.81
CA ASP A 13 -6.28 14.17 -2.61
C ASP A 13 -6.51 13.78 -4.10
N ALA A 14 -6.11 12.56 -4.50
CA ALA A 14 -6.32 12.09 -5.86
C ALA A 14 -7.82 11.91 -6.16
N GLY A 15 -8.20 12.14 -7.43
CA GLY A 15 -9.57 11.86 -7.90
C GLY A 15 -9.95 10.39 -7.68
N ALA A 16 -11.24 10.11 -7.46
CA ALA A 16 -11.74 8.81 -6.98
C ALA A 16 -11.25 7.59 -7.79
N ILE A 17 -11.14 7.72 -9.12
CA ILE A 17 -10.63 6.63 -9.99
C ILE A 17 -9.15 6.34 -9.73
N VAL A 18 -8.33 7.40 -9.61
CA VAL A 18 -6.89 7.26 -9.35
C VAL A 18 -6.66 6.74 -7.94
N LEU A 19 -7.42 7.24 -6.96
CA LEU A 19 -7.36 6.74 -5.59
C LEU A 19 -7.68 5.25 -5.53
N HIS A 20 -8.70 4.80 -6.28
CA HIS A 20 -9.06 3.39 -6.35
C HIS A 20 -7.93 2.53 -6.94
N ASP A 21 -7.32 2.94 -8.06
CA ASP A 21 -6.16 2.23 -8.64
C ASP A 21 -5.00 2.11 -7.65
N LEU A 22 -4.71 3.20 -6.93
CA LEU A 22 -3.66 3.22 -5.91
C LEU A 22 -3.96 2.27 -4.74
N GLU A 23 -5.23 2.15 -4.34
CA GLU A 23 -5.67 1.19 -3.31
C GLU A 23 -5.55 -0.25 -3.81
N GLU A 24 -6.01 -0.56 -5.02
CA GLU A 24 -5.92 -1.90 -5.61
C GLU A 24 -4.48 -2.39 -5.77
N ARG A 25 -3.55 -1.46 -6.01
CA ARG A 25 -2.12 -1.75 -6.16
C ARG A 25 -1.35 -1.75 -4.84
N GLY A 26 -2.03 -1.51 -3.72
CA GLY A 26 -1.41 -1.40 -2.39
C GLY A 26 -0.49 -0.19 -2.22
N LEU A 27 -0.56 0.78 -3.12
CA LEU A 27 0.26 1.99 -3.12
C LEU A 27 -0.33 3.10 -2.24
N TYR A 28 -1.59 2.96 -1.84
CA TYR A 28 -2.25 3.80 -0.86
C TYR A 28 -3.04 2.95 0.13
N ILE A 29 -3.02 3.37 1.40
CA ILE A 29 -3.73 2.69 2.48
C ILE A 29 -4.54 3.72 3.23
N ARG A 30 -5.84 3.46 3.35
CA ARG A 30 -6.74 4.33 4.10
C ARG A 30 -6.32 4.39 5.58
N PRO A 31 -6.18 5.59 6.16
CA PRO A 31 -5.93 5.76 7.57
C PRO A 31 -6.93 4.97 8.43
N GLY A 32 -6.41 4.30 9.45
CA GLY A 32 -7.20 3.69 10.51
C GLY A 32 -7.59 4.71 11.58
N ALA A 33 -8.34 4.27 12.59
CA ALA A 33 -8.66 5.09 13.75
C ALA A 33 -7.42 5.52 14.56
N THR A 34 -6.31 4.77 14.43
CA THR A 34 -5.02 5.07 15.07
C THR A 34 -3.86 4.85 14.10
N HIS A 35 -2.70 5.44 14.40
CA HIS A 35 -1.47 5.17 13.66
C HIS A 35 -1.05 3.70 13.74
N ALA A 36 -1.25 3.06 14.89
CA ALA A 36 -0.98 1.63 15.06
C ALA A 36 -1.85 0.77 14.15
N ALA A 37 -3.15 1.07 14.05
CA ALA A 37 -4.06 0.36 13.13
C ALA A 37 -3.67 0.59 11.66
N THR A 38 -3.26 1.81 11.31
CA THR A 38 -2.76 2.13 9.96
C THR A 38 -1.48 1.36 9.63
N LEU A 39 -0.54 1.28 10.59
CA LEU A 39 0.69 0.50 10.43
C LEU A 39 0.40 -1.00 10.24
N GLN A 40 -0.52 -1.57 11.01
CA GLN A 40 -0.90 -2.98 10.85
C GLN A 40 -1.49 -3.26 9.46
N ARG A 41 -2.33 -2.36 8.94
CA ARG A 41 -2.81 -2.45 7.55
C ARG A 41 -1.66 -2.36 6.56
N ALA A 42 -0.71 -1.46 6.78
CA ALA A 42 0.46 -1.31 5.92
C ALA A 42 1.34 -2.55 5.86
N ILE A 43 1.53 -3.23 6.99
CA ILE A 43 2.28 -4.49 7.05
C ILE A 43 1.55 -5.60 6.29
N ALA A 44 0.21 -5.65 6.37
CA ALA A 44 -0.59 -6.71 5.77
C ALA A 44 -0.98 -6.48 4.30
N THR A 45 -0.71 -5.29 3.74
CA THR A 45 -1.14 -4.94 2.38
C THR A 45 -0.04 -5.29 1.37
N PRO A 46 -0.28 -6.19 0.41
CA PRO A 46 0.67 -6.45 -0.67
C PRO A 46 0.74 -5.27 -1.64
N VAL A 47 1.92 -5.04 -2.21
CA VAL A 47 2.17 -3.97 -3.19
C VAL A 47 2.42 -4.58 -4.57
N MET A 48 1.78 -4.02 -5.59
CA MET A 48 1.96 -4.43 -6.98
C MET A 48 3.19 -3.74 -7.59
N ASP A 49 4.04 -4.51 -8.26
CA ASP A 49 5.16 -3.95 -9.02
C ASP A 49 4.76 -3.53 -10.46
N LEU A 50 5.75 -3.12 -11.27
CA LEU A 50 5.51 -2.67 -12.64
C LEU A 50 5.18 -3.80 -13.61
N ALA A 51 5.47 -5.06 -13.26
CA ALA A 51 5.12 -6.23 -14.04
C ALA A 51 3.70 -6.75 -13.71
N GLY A 52 3.09 -6.24 -12.63
CA GLY A 52 1.77 -6.65 -12.15
C GLY A 52 1.83 -7.73 -11.06
N ASP A 53 3.02 -8.11 -10.62
CA ASP A 53 3.20 -9.10 -9.57
C ASP A 53 2.97 -8.47 -8.19
N LEU A 54 2.32 -9.21 -7.30
CA LEU A 54 2.04 -8.78 -5.93
C LEU A 54 3.13 -9.26 -4.98
N TRP A 55 3.54 -8.38 -4.08
CA TRP A 55 4.62 -8.62 -3.13
C TRP A 55 4.22 -8.19 -1.72
N LEU A 56 4.49 -9.01 -0.72
CA LEU A 56 4.42 -8.61 0.69
C LEU A 56 5.79 -8.11 1.14
N LEU A 57 5.83 -6.93 1.78
CA LEU A 57 7.05 -6.37 2.35
C LEU A 57 7.29 -6.97 3.73
N VAL A 58 8.40 -7.68 3.90
CA VAL A 58 8.80 -8.28 5.18
C VAL A 58 9.59 -7.26 6.00
N ASP A 59 10.50 -6.54 5.32
CA ASP A 59 11.29 -5.44 5.89
C ASP A 59 11.66 -4.43 4.79
N ALA A 60 12.57 -3.49 5.08
CA ALA A 60 12.97 -2.43 4.15
C ALA A 60 13.69 -2.93 2.87
N HIS A 61 14.18 -4.17 2.88
CA HIS A 61 15.00 -4.77 1.82
C HIS A 61 14.48 -6.13 1.35
N THR A 62 13.61 -6.78 2.13
CA THR A 62 13.09 -8.12 1.85
C THR A 62 11.61 -8.07 1.48
N ARG A 63 11.25 -8.76 0.40
CA ARG A 63 9.88 -8.97 -0.05
C ARG A 63 9.67 -10.44 -0.44
N THR A 64 8.45 -10.92 -0.28
CA THR A 64 8.04 -12.27 -0.71
C THR A 64 6.90 -12.18 -1.72
N PRO A 65 6.84 -13.09 -2.71
CA PRO A 65 5.69 -13.17 -3.61
C PRO A 65 4.39 -13.33 -2.81
N TYR A 66 3.32 -12.67 -3.26
CA TYR A 66 1.98 -12.79 -2.71
C TYR A 66 1.02 -13.29 -3.78
N GLU A 67 0.36 -14.42 -3.52
CA GLU A 67 -0.67 -14.96 -4.39
C GLU A 67 -2.04 -14.59 -3.82
N ARG A 68 -2.88 -13.94 -4.62
CA ARG A 68 -4.28 -13.72 -4.25
C ARG A 68 -4.99 -15.07 -4.30
N GLU A 69 -5.50 -15.55 -3.16
CA GLU A 69 -6.47 -16.65 -3.17
C GLU A 69 -7.67 -16.22 -4.03
N SER A 70 -7.99 -17.06 -5.02
CA SER A 70 -9.01 -16.80 -6.06
C SER A 70 -10.43 -16.97 -5.55
#